data_AF-A0A6A5BW29-F1
#
_entry.id   AF-A0A6A5BW29-F1
#
_cell.length_a   1.000
_cell.length_b   1.000
_cell.length_c   1.000
_cell.angle_alpha   90.00
_cell.angle_beta   90.00
_cell.angle_gamma   90.00
#
_symmetry.space_group_name_H-M   'P 1'
#
loop_
_entity.id
_entity.type
_entity.pdbx_description
1 polymer ?
#
loop_
_entity_poly.entity_id
_entity_poly.type
_entity_poly.pdbx_seq_one_letter_code
_entity_poly.pdbx_strand_id
1 'polypeptide(L)'
;MQRFFGALFSQSLVRSSFTKRSAATSLLKSYSDTLMMNEIASNPYVALKQTSSFLNGTLSFGPSIFNQSNIRFRRIVRHNKLVTGVKKLKTKSSAKKRFTITGSGKIKRHQAGKRHHAWAKNRKRINKLGKTVFVTCRGDKKKLRRFLNFKL
;
A
#
# COMPACT_ATOMS: atom_id res chain seq x y z
N MET A 1 -53.56 -17.85 -23.69
CA MET A 1 -53.34 -17.32 -25.06
C MET A 1 -51.84 -17.34 -25.35
N GLN A 2 -51.35 -18.49 -25.80
CA GLN A 2 -49.97 -18.72 -26.23
C GLN A 2 -49.78 -18.09 -27.63
N ARG A 3 -48.61 -17.51 -27.91
CA ARG A 3 -48.17 -17.24 -29.29
C ARG A 3 -46.92 -18.08 -29.57
N PHE A 4 -47.12 -19.05 -30.46
CA PHE A 4 -46.16 -19.90 -31.18
C PHE A 4 -45.13 -19.04 -31.94
N PHE A 5 -43.82 -19.31 -31.84
CA PHE A 5 -42.99 -20.24 -32.63
C PHE A 5 -42.81 -19.90 -34.12
N GLY A 6 -41.54 -19.80 -34.56
CA GLY A 6 -41.08 -19.69 -35.96
C GLY A 6 -39.77 -18.90 -36.06
N ALA A 7 -38.60 -19.52 -35.82
CA ALA A 7 -37.72 -20.22 -36.78
C ALA A 7 -36.85 -19.26 -37.62
N LEU A 8 -35.55 -19.19 -37.28
CA LEU A 8 -34.44 -19.76 -38.07
C LEU A 8 -34.13 -18.99 -39.36
N PHE A 9 -33.08 -18.16 -39.30
CA PHE A 9 -32.24 -17.92 -40.48
C PHE A 9 -30.76 -18.05 -40.10
N SER A 10 -30.08 -18.80 -40.94
CA SER A 10 -28.76 -19.40 -40.82
C SER A 10 -27.63 -18.44 -41.22
N GLN A 11 -26.39 -18.92 -41.03
CA GLN A 11 -25.09 -18.45 -41.57
C GLN A 11 -24.34 -17.47 -40.64
N SER A 12 -23.37 -17.92 -39.83
CA SER A 12 -22.02 -18.43 -40.13
C SER A 12 -21.00 -17.35 -40.51
N LEU A 13 -20.00 -17.18 -39.63
CA LEU A 13 -18.62 -16.70 -39.88
C LEU A 13 -18.51 -15.24 -40.40
N VAL A 14 -17.79 -14.34 -39.75
CA VAL A 14 -16.32 -14.27 -39.83
C VAL A 14 -15.74 -13.77 -38.50
N ARG A 15 -14.94 -14.63 -37.88
CA ARG A 15 -13.90 -14.27 -36.93
C ARG A 15 -12.71 -13.76 -37.76
N SER A 16 -12.57 -12.45 -37.96
CA SER A 16 -11.32 -11.93 -38.55
C SER A 16 -10.26 -11.87 -37.45
N SER A 17 -9.55 -12.98 -37.33
CA SER A 17 -8.22 -13.02 -36.75
C SER A 17 -7.34 -12.02 -37.49
N PHE A 18 -7.00 -10.90 -36.85
CA PHE A 18 -5.91 -10.03 -37.29
C PHE A 18 -4.59 -10.77 -37.09
N THR A 19 -4.28 -11.67 -38.02
CA THR A 19 -2.94 -12.21 -38.21
C THR A 19 -2.18 -11.34 -39.20
N LYS A 20 -0.88 -11.18 -38.91
CA LYS A 20 0.19 -10.61 -39.75
C LYS A 20 0.29 -9.08 -39.74
N ARG A 21 0.84 -8.53 -38.65
CA ARG A 21 1.80 -7.42 -38.82
C ARG A 21 3.08 -8.00 -39.40
N SER A 22 3.23 -7.73 -40.69
CA SER A 22 4.40 -7.93 -41.53
C SER A 22 5.69 -7.48 -40.84
N ALA A 23 6.73 -8.27 -41.04
CA ALA A 23 8.12 -7.99 -40.70
C ALA A 23 8.59 -6.74 -41.47
N ALA A 24 8.59 -5.59 -40.81
CA ALA A 24 9.20 -4.36 -41.34
C ALA A 24 9.58 -3.40 -40.21
N THR A 25 10.32 -3.87 -39.21
CA THR A 25 10.98 -3.00 -38.22
C THR A 25 12.34 -3.57 -37.84
N SER A 26 13.24 -3.71 -38.80
CA SER A 26 14.65 -4.08 -38.53
C SER A 26 15.67 -3.04 -39.01
N LEU A 27 15.25 -1.95 -39.66
CA LEU A 27 16.20 -1.00 -40.27
C LEU A 27 16.05 0.47 -39.84
N LEU A 28 15.21 0.78 -38.85
CA LEU A 28 15.15 2.11 -38.21
C LEU A 28 15.44 2.08 -36.69
N LYS A 29 15.85 0.92 -36.16
CA LYS A 29 16.34 0.78 -34.78
C LYS A 29 17.87 0.96 -34.69
N SER A 30 18.59 0.84 -35.80
CA SER A 30 20.06 0.88 -35.82
C SER A 30 20.67 2.29 -35.83
N TYR A 31 19.88 3.34 -36.13
CA TYR A 31 20.40 4.72 -36.19
C TYR A 31 20.14 5.55 -34.93
N SER A 32 19.22 5.12 -34.05
CA SER A 32 19.05 5.73 -32.72
C SER A 32 20.02 5.15 -31.68
N ASP A 33 20.61 3.99 -31.94
CA ASP A 33 21.43 3.29 -30.96
C ASP A 33 22.90 3.72 -31.02
N THR A 34 23.38 4.28 -32.14
CA THR A 34 24.77 4.78 -32.25
C THR A 34 24.97 6.16 -31.61
N LEU A 35 23.93 6.98 -31.49
CA LEU A 35 24.01 8.28 -30.80
C LEU A 35 23.75 8.18 -29.28
N MET A 36 23.13 7.09 -28.82
CA MET A 36 22.90 6.86 -27.38
C MET A 36 24.06 6.13 -26.69
N MET A 37 25.04 5.60 -27.45
CA MET A 37 26.24 4.97 -26.86
C MET A 37 27.38 5.98 -26.61
N ASN A 38 27.39 7.12 -27.30
CA ASN A 38 28.42 8.16 -27.12
C ASN A 38 28.12 9.14 -25.97
N GLU A 39 26.91 9.16 -25.42
CA GLU A 39 26.61 9.85 -24.15
C GLU A 39 26.85 8.97 -22.91
N ILE A 40 27.09 7.67 -23.08
CA ILE A 40 27.51 6.78 -21.98
C ILE A 40 29.01 6.92 -21.70
N ALA A 41 29.80 7.39 -22.69
CA ALA A 41 31.23 7.64 -22.56
C ALA A 41 31.57 8.88 -21.70
N SER A 42 30.61 9.74 -21.40
CA SER A 42 30.78 10.91 -20.51
C SER A 42 30.21 10.69 -19.10
N ASN A 43 29.75 9.47 -18.78
CA ASN A 43 29.26 9.15 -17.44
C ASN A 43 30.41 8.65 -16.55
N PRO A 44 30.84 9.41 -15.53
CA PRO A 44 31.97 9.04 -14.67
C PRO A 44 31.67 7.85 -13.73
N TYR A 45 30.48 7.24 -13.78
CA TYR A 45 30.07 6.15 -12.90
C TYR A 45 30.21 4.72 -13.47
N VAL A 46 30.74 4.52 -14.69
CA VAL A 46 30.86 3.17 -15.32
C VAL A 46 32.32 2.70 -15.50
N ALA A 47 33.32 3.52 -15.16
CA ALA A 47 34.74 3.17 -15.30
C ALA A 47 35.30 2.26 -14.16
N LEU A 48 34.52 1.27 -13.70
CA LEU A 48 34.96 0.27 -12.69
C LEU A 48 34.66 -1.18 -13.12
N LYS A 49 34.75 -1.47 -14.43
CA LYS A 49 34.77 -2.85 -14.96
C LYS A 49 35.70 -2.97 -16.17
N GLN A 50 36.95 -2.53 -16.03
CA GLN A 50 38.00 -2.84 -17.00
C GLN A 50 39.32 -3.12 -16.30
N THR A 51 39.45 -4.30 -15.68
CA THR A 51 40.76 -4.96 -15.52
C THR A 51 40.58 -6.47 -15.60
N SER A 52 40.38 -6.96 -16.83
CA SER A 52 40.68 -8.35 -17.18
C SER A 52 41.51 -8.36 -18.46
N SER A 53 42.68 -7.72 -18.41
CA SER A 53 43.80 -8.15 -19.23
C SER A 53 44.72 -8.92 -18.31
N PHE A 54 44.65 -10.24 -18.47
CA PHE A 54 45.67 -11.19 -18.07
C PHE A 54 47.06 -10.58 -18.21
N LEU A 55 47.88 -10.70 -17.18
CA LEU A 55 49.27 -11.16 -17.22
C LEU A 55 49.84 -11.09 -15.80
N ASN A 56 50.16 -12.27 -15.28
CA ASN A 56 51.37 -12.60 -14.52
C ASN A 56 51.73 -11.71 -13.31
N GLY A 57 51.59 -12.29 -12.12
CA GLY A 57 52.27 -11.77 -10.94
C GLY A 57 51.61 -12.22 -9.64
N THR A 58 52.09 -13.34 -9.10
CA THR A 58 52.09 -13.56 -7.65
C THR A 58 52.63 -12.32 -6.95
N LEU A 59 52.09 -11.94 -5.79
CA LEU A 59 52.87 -11.68 -4.57
C LEU A 59 51.96 -11.16 -3.44
N SER A 60 52.08 -11.89 -2.31
CA SER A 60 51.94 -11.43 -0.93
C SER A 60 50.67 -10.70 -0.49
N PHE A 61 49.85 -11.42 0.30
CA PHE A 61 49.02 -10.82 1.34
C PHE A 61 49.90 -10.16 2.41
N GLY A 62 50.16 -8.85 2.28
CA GLY A 62 50.65 -7.99 3.36
C GLY A 62 49.57 -6.98 3.78
N PRO A 63 49.46 -6.59 5.06
CA PRO A 63 48.35 -5.76 5.53
C PRO A 63 48.55 -4.30 5.12
N SER A 64 47.52 -3.69 4.54
CA SER A 64 47.54 -2.28 4.15
C SER A 64 47.54 -1.37 5.38
N ILE A 65 48.71 -0.82 5.70
CA ILE A 65 48.85 0.38 6.53
C ILE A 65 48.51 1.58 5.62
N PHE A 66 47.71 2.52 6.13
CA PHE A 66 47.42 3.83 5.52
C PHE A 66 46.50 3.85 4.28
N ASN A 67 45.21 4.16 4.49
CA ASN A 67 44.83 5.56 4.33
C ASN A 67 43.57 5.89 5.13
N GLN A 68 43.80 6.66 6.19
CA GLN A 68 42.79 7.27 7.03
C GLN A 68 42.17 8.44 6.25
N SER A 69 40.98 8.26 5.70
CA SER A 69 40.02 9.37 5.54
C SER A 69 38.69 8.86 5.01
N ASN A 70 37.72 8.82 5.92
CA ASN A 70 36.27 9.01 5.73
C ASN A 70 35.48 8.05 6.61
N ILE A 71 35.54 8.32 7.92
CA ILE A 71 34.44 8.04 8.83
C ILE A 71 33.27 8.93 8.39
N ARG A 72 32.57 8.58 7.31
CA ARG A 72 31.41 9.33 6.84
C ARG A 72 30.32 8.35 6.44
N PHE A 73 29.22 8.43 7.18
CA PHE A 73 28.06 7.54 7.18
C PHE A 73 28.16 6.24 7.98
N ARG A 74 28.82 6.27 9.14
CA ARG A 74 28.23 5.54 10.28
C ARG A 74 26.88 6.20 10.57
N ARG A 75 25.79 5.49 10.25
CA ARG A 75 24.39 5.82 10.53
C ARG A 75 24.22 6.17 12.02
N ILE A 76 24.50 7.41 12.39
CA ILE A 76 24.09 7.95 13.68
C ILE A 76 22.71 8.55 13.43
N VAL A 77 21.69 7.69 13.36
CA VAL A 77 20.36 8.14 13.82
C VAL A 77 20.50 8.23 15.33
N ARG A 78 21.13 9.32 15.81
CA ARG A 78 20.97 9.77 17.19
C ARG A 78 19.48 10.06 17.28
N HIS A 79 18.71 9.07 17.74
CA HIS A 79 17.37 9.34 18.22
C HIS A 79 17.57 10.32 19.36
N ASN A 80 17.39 11.62 19.08
CA ASN A 80 17.29 12.63 20.11
C ASN A 80 16.21 12.11 21.05
N LYS A 81 16.63 11.58 22.20
CA LYS A 81 15.74 11.08 23.24
C LYS A 81 15.09 12.32 23.82
N LEU A 82 14.08 12.83 23.12
CA LEU A 82 13.27 13.95 23.57
C LEU A 82 12.88 13.61 25.00
N VAL A 83 13.11 14.56 25.92
CA VAL A 83 12.68 14.44 27.31
C VAL A 83 11.18 14.19 27.26
N THR A 84 10.82 12.90 27.35
CA THR A 84 9.42 12.49 27.37
C THR A 84 8.95 12.80 28.79
N GLY A 85 8.55 14.05 29.00
CA GLY A 85 7.82 14.43 30.20
C GLY A 85 6.68 13.44 30.43
N VAL A 86 6.31 13.25 31.70
CA VAL A 86 5.38 12.20 32.18
C VAL A 86 4.37 11.79 31.12
N LYS A 87 4.48 10.54 30.64
CA LYS A 87 3.65 9.99 29.57
C LYS A 87 2.20 9.85 30.04
N LYS A 88 1.40 10.92 29.87
CA LYS A 88 -0.03 10.90 30.15
C LYS A 88 -0.75 10.00 29.15
N LEU A 89 -1.61 9.10 29.66
CA LEU A 89 -2.51 8.31 28.81
C LEU A 89 -3.48 9.25 28.09
N LYS A 90 -3.40 9.26 26.76
CA LYS A 90 -4.32 10.02 25.90
C LYS A 90 -5.51 9.17 25.53
N THR A 91 -6.67 9.81 25.41
CA THR A 91 -7.87 9.13 24.92
C THR A 91 -7.76 8.87 23.43
N LYS A 92 -8.25 7.72 22.96
CA LYS A 92 -8.28 7.41 21.53
C LYS A 92 -9.38 8.24 20.86
N SER A 93 -8.99 9.18 20.01
CA SER A 93 -9.91 10.10 19.33
C SER A 93 -11.01 9.37 18.55
N SER A 94 -10.69 8.25 17.91
CA SER A 94 -11.68 7.43 17.18
C SER A 94 -12.70 6.76 18.09
N ALA A 95 -12.33 6.39 19.32
CA ALA A 95 -13.29 5.87 20.30
C ALA A 95 -14.17 6.99 20.85
N LYS A 96 -13.56 8.13 21.24
CA LYS A 96 -14.28 9.30 21.77
C LYS A 96 -15.37 9.81 20.81
N LYS A 97 -15.12 9.79 19.51
CA LYS A 97 -16.09 10.21 18.47
C LYS A 97 -17.28 9.26 18.29
N ARG A 98 -17.14 7.99 18.70
CA ARG A 98 -18.11 6.92 18.38
C ARG A 98 -18.92 6.44 19.59
N PHE A 99 -18.34 6.52 20.78
CA PHE A 99 -18.92 5.99 22.01
C PHE A 99 -19.07 7.09 23.06
N THR A 100 -20.24 7.15 23.69
CA THR A 100 -20.52 8.12 24.77
C THR A 100 -20.81 7.39 26.07
N ILE A 101 -20.33 7.94 27.19
CA ILE A 101 -20.57 7.41 28.52
C ILE A 101 -21.77 8.15 29.11
N THR A 102 -22.75 7.42 29.63
CA THR A 102 -23.88 8.00 30.37
C THR A 102 -23.49 8.31 31.82
N GLY A 103 -24.25 9.16 32.51
CA GLY A 103 -24.07 9.38 33.96
C GLY A 103 -24.04 8.09 34.79
N SER A 104 -24.82 7.08 34.41
CA SER A 104 -24.82 5.75 35.07
C SER A 104 -23.65 4.84 34.67
N GLY A 105 -22.63 5.33 33.95
CA GLY A 105 -21.45 4.55 33.56
C GLY A 105 -21.64 3.57 32.39
N LYS A 106 -22.83 3.46 31.79
CA LYS A 106 -23.09 2.63 30.61
C LYS A 106 -22.54 3.31 29.34
N ILE A 107 -22.08 2.52 28.38
CA ILE A 107 -21.52 3.01 27.11
C ILE A 107 -22.56 2.92 26.00
N LYS A 108 -22.95 4.06 25.43
CA LYS A 108 -23.88 4.23 24.30
C LYS A 108 -23.14 4.26 22.97
N ARG A 109 -23.81 3.75 21.91
CA ARG A 109 -23.37 3.82 20.51
C ARG A 109 -24.55 3.85 19.53
N HIS A 110 -24.30 4.30 18.31
CA HIS A 110 -25.22 4.12 17.18
C HIS A 110 -25.07 2.73 16.53
N GLN A 111 -26.12 2.27 15.85
CA GLN A 111 -26.08 1.02 15.07
C GLN A 111 -25.56 1.29 13.64
N ALA A 112 -24.84 0.31 13.09
CA ALA A 112 -24.32 0.38 11.73
C ALA A 112 -25.40 0.00 10.70
N GLY A 113 -25.19 0.38 9.44
CA GLY A 113 -26.00 -0.09 8.31
C GLY A 113 -27.30 0.69 8.06
N LYS A 114 -27.58 1.79 8.78
CA LYS A 114 -28.78 2.60 8.52
C LYS A 114 -28.70 3.38 7.20
N ARG A 115 -27.58 4.08 6.96
CA ARG A 115 -27.45 5.14 5.94
C ARG A 115 -27.43 4.62 4.49
N HIS A 116 -26.58 3.64 4.18
CA HIS A 116 -26.39 3.13 2.82
C HIS A 116 -27.38 2.01 2.51
N HIS A 117 -27.95 1.96 1.29
CA HIS A 117 -29.02 1.02 0.87
C HIS A 117 -30.29 1.12 1.73
N ALA A 118 -30.75 2.34 2.07
CA ALA A 118 -31.99 2.50 2.85
C ALA A 118 -33.23 2.04 2.07
N TRP A 119 -33.25 2.24 0.75
CA TRP A 119 -34.34 1.83 -0.15
C TRP A 119 -34.64 0.33 -0.11
N ALA A 120 -33.61 -0.52 0.03
CA ALA A 120 -33.74 -1.97 0.08
C ALA A 120 -34.13 -2.51 1.47
N LYS A 121 -34.30 -1.64 2.49
CA LYS A 121 -34.61 -2.06 3.86
C LYS A 121 -36.07 -1.78 4.20
N ASN A 122 -36.74 -2.76 4.80
CA ASN A 122 -38.06 -2.56 5.39
C ASN A 122 -38.02 -1.42 6.44
N ARG A 123 -39.09 -0.59 6.48
CA ARG A 123 -39.32 0.48 7.47
C ARG A 123 -39.06 0.02 8.92
N LYS A 124 -39.49 -1.18 9.31
CA LYS A 124 -39.26 -1.73 10.66
C LYS A 124 -37.76 -1.87 10.97
N ARG A 125 -36.96 -2.30 9.98
CA ARG A 125 -35.50 -2.42 10.10
C ARG A 125 -34.85 -1.04 10.23
N ILE A 126 -35.25 -0.06 9.41
CA ILE A 126 -34.72 1.32 9.47
C ILE A 126 -34.97 1.94 10.86
N ASN A 127 -36.18 1.77 11.40
CA ASN A 127 -36.54 2.28 12.73
C ASN A 127 -35.72 1.60 13.83
N LYS A 128 -35.52 0.28 13.76
CA LYS A 128 -34.67 -0.45 14.73
C LYS A 128 -33.21 0.02 14.69
N LEU A 129 -32.64 0.21 13.49
CA LEU A 129 -31.27 0.69 13.30
C LEU A 129 -31.09 2.17 13.71
N GLY A 130 -32.17 2.96 13.74
CA GLY A 130 -32.16 4.33 14.22
C GLY A 130 -31.97 4.47 15.73
N LYS A 131 -32.30 3.42 16.51
CA LYS A 131 -32.22 3.46 17.96
C LYS A 131 -30.78 3.35 18.47
N THR A 132 -30.43 4.21 19.41
CA THR A 132 -29.17 4.11 20.16
C THR A 132 -29.18 2.85 21.02
N VAL A 133 -28.05 2.15 21.08
CA VAL A 133 -27.90 0.89 21.84
C VAL A 133 -26.68 0.95 22.74
N PHE A 134 -26.71 0.15 23.79
CA PHE A 134 -25.58 -0.01 24.70
C PHE A 134 -24.63 -1.10 24.24
N VAL A 135 -23.36 -0.97 24.61
CA VAL A 135 -22.36 -2.02 24.42
C VAL A 135 -22.58 -3.11 25.47
N THR A 136 -23.12 -4.26 25.05
CA THR A 136 -23.45 -5.38 25.94
C THR A 136 -22.25 -6.31 26.18
N CYS A 137 -21.42 -6.52 25.16
CA CYS A 137 -20.25 -7.39 25.23
C CYS A 137 -19.24 -6.94 26.31
N ARG A 138 -18.85 -7.87 27.19
CA ARG A 138 -17.91 -7.61 28.29
C ARG A 138 -16.51 -7.27 27.78
N GLY A 139 -16.05 -7.95 26.73
CA GLY A 139 -14.72 -7.72 26.12
C GLY A 139 -14.59 -6.31 25.55
N ASP A 140 -15.60 -5.86 24.82
CA ASP A 140 -15.61 -4.51 24.23
C ASP A 140 -15.66 -3.43 25.30
N LYS A 141 -16.47 -3.63 26.35
CA LYS A 141 -16.48 -2.73 27.52
C LYS A 141 -15.09 -2.58 28.14
N LYS A 142 -14.36 -3.68 28.34
CA LYS A 142 -12.98 -3.65 28.88
C LYS A 142 -12.02 -2.86 27.99
N LYS A 143 -12.08 -3.05 26.66
CA LYS A 143 -11.26 -2.31 25.69
C LYS A 143 -11.60 -0.81 25.68
N LEU A 144 -12.89 -0.46 25.67
CA LEU A 144 -13.35 0.92 25.61
C LEU A 144 -12.99 1.71 26.88
N ARG A 145 -13.03 1.08 28.06
CA ARG A 145 -12.55 1.69 29.32
C ARG A 145 -11.09 2.13 29.20
N ARG A 146 -10.24 1.30 28.59
CA ARG A 146 -8.83 1.62 28.35
C ARG A 146 -8.66 2.76 27.33
N PHE A 147 -9.46 2.78 26.26
CA PHE A 147 -9.36 3.81 25.22
C PHE A 147 -9.89 5.18 25.64
N LEU A 148 -10.91 5.23 26.49
CA LEU A 148 -11.51 6.47 26.97
C LEU A 148 -10.86 7.00 28.26
N ASN A 149 -9.86 6.28 28.79
CA ASN A 149 -9.15 6.63 30.03
C ASN A 149 -10.12 6.97 31.19
N PHE A 150 -11.16 6.15 31.35
CA PHE A 150 -12.23 6.38 32.33
C PHE A 150 -12.20 5.26 33.39
N LYS A 151 -12.16 5.65 34.67
CA LYS A 151 -12.36 4.74 35.81
C LYS A 151 -13.87 4.74 36.12
N LEU A 152 -14.44 3.54 36.16
CA LEU A 152 -15.77 3.26 36.69
C LEU A 152 -15.60 2.85 38.15
#